data_AF-A0A318R4B3-F1
#
_entry.id   AF-A0A318R4B3-F1
#
_cell.length_a   1.000
_cell.length_b   1.000
_cell.length_c   1.000
_cell.angle_alpha   90.00
_cell.angle_beta   90.00
_cell.angle_gamma   90.00
#
_symmetry.space_group_name_H-M   'P 1'
#
loop_
_entity.id
_entity.type
_entity.pdbx_description
1 polymer ?
#
loop_
_entity_poly.entity_id
_entity_poly.type
_entity_poly.pdbx_seq_one_letter_code
_entity_poly.pdbx_strand_id
1 'polypeptide(L)'
;MIKNLREYLSKIFNKLYLINNSIKIKKEVLHTIFKNDLSAELKANEQEILFGCGCFWGAEKGFWRLPGIISTAVGYAGGDKENPTYREVCTGLSGHTEVVRVVWNNNEIDISDLLKLFWECHDPTQGNRQGNDIGSQYRSAIYTTNKNQLNKVIESKKSYQKELQNNGFGEITTEITNDVKFYFAEEYHQQYLAKPGSRPYCSAMPTKVIFKNFKGANFKLNEKIWSYYNWDISHCILRGENTPIKSN
;
A
#
# COMPACT_ATOMS: atom_id res chain seq x y z
N MET A 1 36.99 -46.35 -12.33
CA MET A 1 37.23 -45.04 -12.98
C MET A 1 35.94 -44.30 -13.37
N ILE A 2 34.89 -44.97 -13.87
CA ILE A 2 33.66 -44.33 -14.40
C ILE A 2 32.71 -43.75 -13.32
N LYS A 3 32.64 -44.33 -12.11
CA LYS A 3 31.77 -43.83 -11.01
C LYS A 3 32.13 -42.39 -10.56
N ASN A 4 33.41 -42.05 -10.50
CA ASN A 4 33.88 -40.72 -10.11
C ASN A 4 33.52 -39.62 -11.12
N LEU A 5 33.44 -39.96 -12.42
CA LEU A 5 33.10 -38.99 -13.45
C LEU A 5 31.62 -38.58 -13.37
N ARG A 6 30.72 -39.52 -13.04
CA ARG A 6 29.28 -39.25 -12.89
C ARG A 6 28.98 -38.35 -11.69
N GLU A 7 29.62 -38.59 -10.55
CA GLU A 7 29.46 -37.71 -9.37
C GLU A 7 30.04 -36.32 -9.60
N TYR A 8 31.19 -36.23 -10.29
CA TYR A 8 31.80 -34.95 -10.62
C TYR A 8 30.93 -34.13 -11.59
N LEU A 9 30.40 -34.77 -12.64
CA LEU A 9 29.48 -34.14 -13.58
C LEU A 9 28.15 -33.75 -12.92
N SER A 10 27.62 -34.56 -12.00
CA SER A 10 26.42 -34.23 -11.23
C SER A 10 26.63 -33.01 -10.32
N LYS A 11 27.79 -32.90 -9.66
CA LYS A 11 28.14 -31.72 -8.85
C LYS A 11 28.29 -30.46 -9.69
N ILE A 12 28.88 -30.56 -10.89
CA ILE A 12 28.98 -29.44 -11.83
C ILE A 12 27.60 -29.04 -12.33
N PHE A 13 26.75 -30.00 -12.71
CA PHE A 13 25.37 -29.73 -13.14
C PHE A 13 24.55 -29.08 -12.03
N ASN A 14 24.62 -29.56 -10.79
CA ASN A 14 23.93 -28.93 -9.67
C ASN A 14 24.48 -27.54 -9.37
N LYS A 15 25.79 -27.32 -9.49
CA LYS A 15 26.39 -25.99 -9.32
C LYS A 15 25.95 -25.03 -10.42
N LEU A 16 25.93 -25.47 -11.68
CA LEU A 16 25.42 -24.69 -12.82
C LEU A 16 23.91 -24.43 -12.72
N TYR A 17 23.13 -25.41 -12.26
CA TYR A 17 21.70 -25.27 -12.00
C TYR A 17 21.42 -24.27 -10.88
N LEU A 18 22.21 -24.31 -9.80
CA LEU A 18 22.14 -23.35 -8.71
C LEU A 18 22.56 -21.95 -9.16
N ILE A 19 23.60 -21.83 -10.01
CA ILE A 19 24.03 -20.55 -10.61
C ILE A 19 22.96 -19.98 -11.55
N ASN A 20 22.33 -20.82 -12.38
CA ASN A 20 21.27 -20.39 -13.28
C ASN A 20 19.97 -20.04 -12.52
N ASN A 21 19.67 -20.71 -11.40
CA ASN A 21 18.53 -20.36 -10.55
C ASN A 21 18.79 -19.15 -9.64
N SER A 22 20.04 -18.86 -9.29
CA SER A 22 20.40 -17.65 -8.54
C SER A 22 20.46 -16.41 -9.42
N ILE A 23 20.58 -16.56 -10.75
CA ILE A 23 20.37 -15.50 -11.73
C ILE A 23 18.92 -15.55 -12.23
N LYS A 24 17.96 -15.42 -11.31
CA LYS A 24 16.67 -14.85 -11.69
C LYS A 24 16.96 -13.39 -12.03
N ILE A 25 17.10 -13.07 -13.31
CA ILE A 25 17.08 -11.68 -13.77
C ILE A 25 15.71 -11.14 -13.33
N LYS A 26 15.69 -10.44 -12.20
CA LYS A 26 14.49 -9.79 -11.67
C LYS A 26 14.12 -8.78 -12.75
N LYS A 27 13.06 -9.05 -13.50
CA LYS A 27 12.54 -8.10 -14.49
C LYS A 27 12.23 -6.82 -13.72
N GLU A 28 12.97 -5.76 -14.04
CA GLU A 28 12.73 -4.44 -13.47
C GLU A 28 11.32 -3.99 -13.87
N VAL A 29 10.49 -3.67 -12.87
CA VAL A 29 9.16 -3.11 -13.10
C VAL A 29 9.24 -1.66 -12.67
N LEU A 30 9.15 -0.75 -13.62
CA LEU A 30 9.26 0.68 -13.37
C LEU A 30 7.91 1.27 -12.97
N HIS A 31 7.95 2.16 -11.97
CA HIS A 31 6.80 2.97 -11.60
C HIS A 31 6.36 3.82 -12.79
N THR A 32 5.08 3.76 -13.15
CA THR A 32 4.56 4.44 -14.35
C THR A 32 4.77 5.96 -14.29
N ILE A 33 4.62 6.56 -13.11
CA ILE A 33 4.82 8.00 -12.87
C ILE A 33 6.30 8.37 -12.62
N PHE A 34 6.91 7.85 -11.55
CA PHE A 34 8.26 8.23 -11.12
C PHE A 34 9.41 7.58 -11.90
N LYS A 35 9.14 6.56 -12.72
CA LYS A 35 10.13 5.85 -13.55
C LYS A 35 11.26 5.16 -12.78
N ASN A 36 11.10 4.91 -11.49
CA ASN A 36 12.03 4.13 -10.66
C ASN A 36 11.59 2.66 -10.53
N ASP A 37 12.54 1.76 -10.22
CA ASP A 37 12.23 0.35 -9.95
C ASP A 37 11.36 0.21 -8.70
N LEU A 38 10.20 -0.45 -8.83
CA LEU A 38 9.30 -0.77 -7.73
C LEU A 38 9.95 -1.70 -6.70
N SER A 39 10.95 -2.47 -7.11
CA SER A 39 11.64 -3.47 -6.30
C SER A 39 12.95 -2.98 -5.68
N ALA A 40 13.29 -1.71 -5.88
CA ALA A 40 14.50 -1.09 -5.34
C ALA A 40 14.55 -1.21 -3.81
N GLU A 41 15.76 -1.46 -3.30
CA GLU A 41 16.04 -1.41 -1.87
C GLU A 41 15.88 0.01 -1.34
N LEU A 42 15.39 0.12 -0.11
CA LEU A 42 15.20 1.41 0.56
C LEU A 42 16.55 2.07 0.86
N LYS A 43 16.66 3.36 0.53
CA LYS A 43 17.80 4.18 0.97
C LYS A 43 17.65 4.56 2.44
N ALA A 44 18.74 5.06 3.05
CA ALA A 44 18.78 5.41 4.47
C ALA A 44 17.72 6.44 4.92
N ASN A 45 17.32 7.35 4.03
CA ASN A 45 16.29 8.37 4.29
C ASN A 45 14.88 7.94 3.85
N GLU A 46 14.72 6.73 3.32
CA GLU A 46 13.45 6.22 2.83
C GLU A 46 12.81 5.31 3.89
N GLN A 47 11.49 5.37 4.00
CA GLN A 47 10.72 4.46 4.83
C GLN A 47 9.56 3.87 4.02
N GLU A 48 9.04 2.74 4.49
CA GLU A 48 7.87 2.10 3.90
C GLU A 48 6.81 1.71 4.93
N ILE A 49 5.58 1.61 4.43
CA ILE A 49 4.38 1.18 5.16
C ILE A 49 3.36 0.61 4.15
N LEU A 50 2.48 -0.29 4.60
CA LEU A 50 1.40 -0.83 3.77
C LEU A 50 0.03 -0.35 4.27
N PHE A 51 -0.83 0.07 3.34
CA PHE A 51 -2.19 0.54 3.61
C PHE A 51 -3.23 -0.24 2.82
N GLY A 52 -4.24 -0.80 3.50
CA GLY A 52 -5.44 -1.37 2.91
C GLY A 52 -6.63 -0.42 3.05
N CYS A 53 -7.19 0.01 1.91
CA CYS A 53 -8.25 1.01 1.82
C CYS A 53 -9.40 0.55 0.89
N GLY A 54 -9.61 -0.76 0.78
CA GLY A 54 -10.45 -1.37 -0.25
C GLY A 54 -9.67 -1.60 -1.55
N CYS A 55 -10.31 -1.36 -2.70
CA CYS A 55 -9.67 -1.49 -4.01
C CYS A 55 -8.42 -0.62 -4.09
N PHE A 56 -7.28 -1.28 -4.28
CA PHE A 56 -5.97 -0.64 -4.25
C PHE A 56 -5.70 0.36 -5.39
N TRP A 57 -6.47 0.38 -6.49
CA TRP A 57 -6.21 1.26 -7.63
C TRP A 57 -6.44 2.73 -7.27
N GLY A 58 -7.57 3.00 -6.61
CA GLY A 58 -7.89 4.32 -6.11
C GLY A 58 -6.96 4.71 -4.97
N ALA A 59 -6.72 3.79 -4.03
CA ALA A 59 -5.83 4.04 -2.90
C ALA A 59 -4.41 4.41 -3.34
N GLU A 60 -3.82 3.67 -4.30
CA GLU A 60 -2.48 3.91 -4.82
C GLU A 60 -2.38 5.30 -5.45
N LYS A 61 -3.39 5.71 -6.23
CA LYS A 61 -3.48 7.06 -6.80
C LYS A 61 -3.52 8.14 -5.72
N GLY A 62 -4.20 7.88 -4.61
CA GLY A 62 -4.21 8.79 -3.46
C GLY A 62 -2.79 9.02 -2.96
N PHE A 63 -2.07 7.92 -2.70
CA PHE A 63 -0.73 7.98 -2.12
C PHE A 63 0.30 8.58 -3.07
N TRP A 64 0.42 8.13 -4.33
CA TRP A 64 1.49 8.62 -5.21
C TRP A 64 1.40 10.12 -5.51
N ARG A 65 0.21 10.72 -5.31
CA ARG A 65 0.00 12.15 -5.51
C ARG A 65 0.58 13.01 -4.40
N LEU A 66 0.83 12.46 -3.21
CA LEU A 66 1.42 13.22 -2.12
C LEU A 66 2.87 13.63 -2.45
N PRO A 67 3.30 14.84 -2.02
CA PRO A 67 4.71 15.22 -2.15
C PRO A 67 5.59 14.35 -1.25
N GLY A 68 6.86 14.20 -1.60
CA GLY A 68 7.83 13.40 -0.82
C GLY A 68 7.69 11.88 -0.97
N ILE A 69 6.74 11.41 -1.78
CA ILE A 69 6.62 10.00 -2.16
C ILE A 69 7.69 9.65 -3.18
N ILE A 70 8.40 8.56 -2.93
CA ILE A 70 9.44 8.03 -3.81
C ILE A 70 8.83 7.00 -4.75
N SER A 71 8.00 6.10 -4.24
CA SER A 71 7.36 5.05 -5.04
C SER A 71 6.11 4.51 -4.35
N THR A 72 5.15 4.04 -5.13
CA THR A 72 4.04 3.22 -4.66
C THR A 72 3.98 1.91 -5.45
N ALA A 73 3.54 0.84 -4.81
CA ALA A 73 3.22 -0.41 -5.50
C ALA A 73 1.99 -1.04 -4.86
N VAL A 74 1.21 -1.77 -5.65
CA VAL A 74 0.05 -2.51 -5.16
C VAL A 74 0.34 -3.99 -5.00
N GLY A 75 -0.34 -4.61 -4.05
CA GLY A 75 -0.11 -6.01 -3.72
C GLY A 75 -1.06 -6.56 -2.67
N TYR A 76 -0.63 -7.68 -2.09
CA TYR A 76 -1.40 -8.51 -1.17
C TYR A 76 -0.62 -8.73 0.12
N ALA A 77 -1.27 -8.53 1.27
CA ALA A 77 -0.65 -8.68 2.59
C ALA A 77 -1.70 -9.12 3.63
N GLY A 78 -1.24 -9.62 4.79
CA GLY A 78 -2.11 -9.97 5.93
C GLY A 78 -2.86 -11.29 5.80
N GLY A 79 -2.49 -12.15 4.86
CA GLY A 79 -3.01 -13.50 4.70
C GLY A 79 -1.92 -14.56 4.80
N ASP A 80 -2.33 -15.82 4.70
CA ASP A 80 -1.46 -16.98 4.91
C ASP A 80 -0.91 -17.58 3.61
N LYS A 81 -1.56 -17.31 2.47
CA LYS A 81 -1.20 -17.91 1.18
C LYS A 81 0.11 -17.31 0.66
N GLU A 82 1.12 -18.13 0.49
CA GLU A 82 2.34 -17.67 -0.18
C GLU A 82 2.13 -17.41 -1.69
N ASN A 83 2.72 -16.30 -2.15
CA ASN A 83 2.73 -15.83 -3.55
C ASN A 83 1.32 -15.89 -4.19
N PRO A 84 0.32 -15.21 -3.61
CA PRO A 84 -1.05 -15.29 -4.10
C PRO A 84 -1.19 -14.53 -5.43
N THR A 85 -2.02 -15.06 -6.33
CA THR A 85 -2.48 -14.36 -7.53
C THR A 85 -3.73 -13.54 -7.24
N TYR A 86 -4.03 -12.54 -8.07
CA TYR A 86 -5.26 -11.76 -7.95
C TYR A 86 -6.51 -12.65 -7.87
N ARG A 87 -6.58 -13.67 -8.73
CA ARG A 87 -7.73 -14.60 -8.77
C ARG A 87 -7.89 -15.35 -7.46
N GLU A 88 -6.80 -15.82 -6.85
CA GLU A 88 -6.85 -16.49 -5.54
C GLU A 88 -7.29 -15.52 -4.44
N VAL A 89 -6.82 -14.28 -4.47
CA VAL A 89 -7.25 -13.24 -3.50
C VAL A 89 -8.73 -12.93 -3.63
N CYS A 90 -9.27 -12.84 -4.85
CA CYS A 90 -10.70 -12.61 -5.08
C CYS A 90 -11.60 -13.73 -4.54
N THR A 91 -11.08 -14.94 -4.28
CA THR A 91 -11.86 -16.00 -3.64
C THR A 91 -12.08 -15.76 -2.14
N GLY A 92 -11.29 -14.87 -1.52
CA GLY A 92 -11.26 -14.67 -0.07
C GLY A 92 -10.50 -15.74 0.72
N LEU A 93 -10.15 -16.88 0.09
CA LEU A 93 -9.51 -18.01 0.76
C LEU A 93 -8.02 -17.78 1.06
N SER A 94 -7.39 -16.80 0.42
CA SER A 94 -5.98 -16.49 0.65
C SER A 94 -5.73 -15.78 2.00
N GLY A 95 -6.78 -15.20 2.59
CA GLY A 95 -6.71 -14.35 3.79
C GLY A 95 -6.13 -12.94 3.53
N HIS A 96 -5.55 -12.70 2.36
CA HIS A 96 -4.91 -11.42 2.06
C HIS A 96 -5.92 -10.30 1.83
N THR A 97 -5.48 -9.08 2.15
CA THR A 97 -6.12 -7.84 1.69
C THR A 97 -5.30 -7.18 0.60
N GLU A 98 -6.00 -6.50 -0.30
CA GLU A 98 -5.40 -5.54 -1.22
C GLU A 98 -4.76 -4.42 -0.39
N VAL A 99 -3.48 -4.14 -0.67
CA VAL A 99 -2.73 -3.08 -0.02
C VAL A 99 -1.91 -2.27 -1.02
N VAL A 100 -1.63 -1.04 -0.64
CA VAL A 100 -0.66 -0.16 -1.26
C VAL A 100 0.59 -0.14 -0.38
N ARG A 101 1.73 -0.54 -0.94
CA ARG A 101 3.05 -0.24 -0.39
C ARG A 101 3.41 1.20 -0.75
N VAL A 102 3.70 2.00 0.25
CA VAL A 102 4.06 3.41 0.10
C VAL A 102 5.50 3.59 0.58
N VAL A 103 6.37 4.10 -0.29
CA VAL A 103 7.76 4.46 0.03
C VAL A 103 7.91 5.97 -0.04
N TRP A 104 8.42 6.58 1.03
CA TRP A 104 8.57 8.04 1.12
C TRP A 104 9.92 8.47 1.68
N ASN A 105 10.30 9.71 1.38
CA ASN A 105 11.46 10.37 1.98
C ASN A 105 11.07 10.92 3.36
N ASN A 106 11.62 10.33 4.44
CA ASN A 106 11.28 10.72 5.80
C ASN A 106 11.70 12.15 6.16
N ASN A 107 12.59 12.77 5.38
CA ASN A 107 12.98 14.16 5.54
C ASN A 107 11.89 15.11 5.04
N GLU A 108 11.13 14.71 4.01
CA GLU A 108 10.11 15.55 3.36
C GLU A 108 8.73 15.39 3.98
N ILE A 109 8.29 14.15 4.23
CA ILE A 109 6.99 13.85 4.87
C ILE A 109 7.13 12.89 6.04
N ASP A 110 6.20 12.95 6.99
CA ASP A 110 6.12 12.01 8.11
C ASP A 110 4.99 10.99 7.88
N ILE A 111 5.05 9.86 8.58
CA ILE A 111 3.94 8.92 8.62
C ILE A 111 2.62 9.57 9.08
N SER A 112 2.66 10.65 9.88
CA SER A 112 1.48 11.45 10.21
C SER A 112 0.73 11.93 8.96
N ASP A 113 1.44 12.44 7.97
CA ASP A 113 0.83 12.91 6.71
C ASP A 113 0.15 11.75 5.96
N LEU A 114 0.83 10.59 5.89
CA LEU A 114 0.26 9.39 5.27
C LEU A 114 -0.98 8.88 6.02
N LEU A 115 -0.97 8.92 7.35
CA LEU A 115 -2.11 8.52 8.17
C LEU A 115 -3.31 9.45 7.99
N LYS A 116 -3.08 10.74 7.75
CA LYS A 116 -4.18 11.67 7.40
C LYS A 116 -4.85 11.27 6.10
N LEU A 117 -4.07 11.01 5.05
CA LEU A 117 -4.64 10.52 3.81
C LEU A 117 -5.39 9.21 4.03
N PHE A 118 -4.77 8.24 4.72
CA PHE A 118 -5.37 6.95 5.00
C PHE A 118 -6.73 7.10 5.70
N TRP A 119 -6.80 7.80 6.83
CA TRP A 119 -8.01 7.90 7.63
C TRP A 119 -9.14 8.64 6.90
N GLU A 120 -8.81 9.64 6.07
CA GLU A 120 -9.82 10.44 5.38
C GLU A 120 -10.27 9.86 4.03
N CYS A 121 -9.51 8.95 3.42
CA CYS A 121 -9.77 8.51 2.04
C CYS A 121 -10.76 7.34 1.91
N HIS A 122 -11.01 6.57 2.98
CA HIS A 122 -11.94 5.43 2.99
C HIS A 122 -12.76 5.38 4.29
N ASP A 123 -13.74 4.48 4.36
CA ASP A 123 -14.47 4.23 5.60
C ASP A 123 -13.84 3.05 6.37
N PRO A 124 -13.16 3.30 7.51
CA PRO A 124 -12.49 2.27 8.29
C PRO A 124 -13.42 1.44 9.19
N THR A 125 -14.73 1.66 9.13
CA THR A 125 -15.73 1.00 10.01
C THR A 125 -16.49 -0.15 9.34
N GLN A 126 -16.16 -0.47 8.08
CA GLN A 126 -16.95 -1.38 7.25
C GLN A 126 -16.57 -2.87 7.35
N GLY A 127 -15.52 -3.22 8.10
CA GLY A 127 -15.06 -4.60 8.25
C GLY A 127 -14.52 -5.17 6.94
N ASN A 128 -15.04 -6.35 6.55
CA ASN A 128 -14.67 -7.05 5.31
C ASN A 128 -15.40 -6.47 4.08
N ARG A 129 -15.34 -5.14 3.93
CA ARG A 129 -15.99 -4.39 2.85
C ARG A 129 -15.36 -3.00 2.71
N GLN A 130 -15.37 -2.46 1.50
CA GLN A 130 -15.21 -1.04 1.25
C GLN A 130 -16.17 -0.57 0.16
N GLY A 131 -17.14 0.26 0.54
CA GLY A 131 -18.22 0.70 -0.34
C GLY A 131 -19.00 -0.48 -0.91
N ASN A 132 -18.94 -0.65 -2.23
CA ASN A 132 -19.59 -1.74 -2.96
C ASN A 132 -18.72 -2.99 -3.08
N ASP A 133 -17.43 -2.91 -2.72
CA ASP A 133 -16.51 -4.04 -2.77
C ASP A 133 -16.61 -4.85 -1.49
N ILE A 134 -17.12 -6.08 -1.60
CA ILE A 134 -17.40 -6.97 -0.46
C ILE A 134 -16.39 -8.12 -0.44
N GLY A 135 -15.80 -8.36 0.73
CA GLY A 135 -14.85 -9.44 0.95
C GLY A 135 -13.70 -9.03 1.87
N SER A 136 -13.08 -10.02 2.51
CA SER A 136 -11.92 -9.81 3.41
C SER A 136 -10.73 -9.18 2.69
N GLN A 137 -10.68 -9.29 1.36
CA GLN A 137 -9.66 -8.67 0.53
C GLN A 137 -9.77 -7.14 0.42
N TYR A 138 -10.87 -6.55 0.87
CA TYR A 138 -11.13 -5.11 0.82
C TYR A 138 -11.17 -4.45 2.20
N ARG A 139 -10.73 -5.16 3.24
CA ARG A 139 -10.75 -4.65 4.61
C ARG A 139 -9.80 -3.48 4.79
N SER A 140 -10.10 -2.65 5.78
CA SER A 140 -9.15 -1.61 6.20
C SER A 140 -7.96 -2.25 6.93
N ALA A 141 -6.74 -1.89 6.55
CA ALA A 141 -5.53 -2.42 7.18
C ALA A 141 -4.36 -1.41 7.18
N ILE A 142 -3.49 -1.51 8.18
CA ILE A 142 -2.20 -0.81 8.23
C ILE A 142 -1.13 -1.82 8.68
N TYR A 143 -0.11 -2.03 7.85
CA TYR A 143 1.03 -2.88 8.21
C TYR A 143 2.31 -2.06 8.31
N THR A 144 2.87 -2.02 9.52
CA THR A 144 4.07 -1.25 9.84
C THR A 144 5.34 -2.09 9.71
N THR A 145 6.49 -1.42 9.57
CA THR A 145 7.81 -2.08 9.49
C THR A 145 8.64 -1.96 10.76
N ASN A 146 8.18 -1.18 11.73
CA ASN A 146 8.86 -1.03 13.01
C ASN A 146 7.92 -0.54 14.12
N LYS A 147 8.39 -0.69 15.36
CA LYS A 147 7.64 -0.32 16.58
C LYS A 147 7.29 1.17 16.68
N ASN A 148 8.13 2.06 16.14
CA ASN A 148 7.85 3.49 16.19
C ASN A 148 6.64 3.85 15.31
N GLN A 149 6.60 3.29 14.10
CA GLN A 149 5.42 3.40 13.24
C GLN A 149 4.18 2.81 13.91
N LEU A 150 4.29 1.60 14.48
CA LEU A 150 3.17 0.94 15.17
C LEU A 150 2.56 1.83 16.26
N ASN A 151 3.39 2.45 17.10
CA ASN A 151 2.92 3.36 18.14
C ASN A 151 2.17 4.56 17.56
N LYS A 152 2.71 5.21 16.51
CA LYS A 152 2.04 6.33 15.85
C LYS A 152 0.71 5.92 15.22
N VAL A 153 0.65 4.73 14.60
CA VAL A 153 -0.57 4.17 14.02
C VAL A 153 -1.63 3.94 15.10
N ILE A 154 -1.27 3.34 16.23
CA ILE A 154 -2.19 3.12 17.36
C ILE A 154 -2.73 4.44 17.91
N GLU A 155 -1.87 5.44 18.12
CA GLU A 155 -2.31 6.76 18.61
C GLU A 155 -3.18 7.49 17.58
N SER A 156 -2.90 7.34 16.28
CA SER A 156 -3.75 7.88 15.22
C SER A 156 -5.14 7.25 15.19
N LYS A 157 -5.23 5.91 15.35
CA LYS A 157 -6.50 5.17 15.43
C LYS A 157 -7.34 5.65 16.60
N LYS A 158 -6.74 5.78 17.79
CA LYS A 158 -7.44 6.29 18.99
C LYS A 158 -8.02 7.70 18.77
N SER A 159 -7.22 8.58 18.16
CA SER A 159 -7.67 9.94 17.87
C SER A 159 -8.82 9.94 16.85
N TYR A 160 -8.68 9.21 15.76
CA TYR A 160 -9.70 9.18 14.71
C TYR A 160 -10.99 8.47 15.16
N GLN A 161 -10.90 7.43 16.00
CA GLN A 161 -12.06 6.77 16.60
C GLN A 161 -12.97 7.76 17.34
N LYS A 162 -12.38 8.70 18.08
CA LYS A 162 -13.12 9.75 18.79
C LYS A 162 -13.86 10.66 17.81
N GLU A 163 -13.20 11.08 16.73
CA GLU A 163 -13.82 11.93 15.72
C GLU A 163 -14.95 11.18 14.99
N LEU A 164 -14.77 9.90 14.66
CA LEU A 164 -15.80 9.05 14.07
C LEU A 164 -17.03 8.89 14.98
N GLN A 165 -16.82 8.58 16.26
CA GLN A 165 -17.91 8.46 17.25
C GLN A 165 -18.69 9.77 17.39
N ASN A 166 -18.00 10.92 17.44
CA ASN A 166 -18.65 12.23 17.49
C ASN A 166 -19.52 12.53 16.25
N ASN A 167 -19.24 11.87 15.13
CA ASN A 167 -19.99 11.98 13.88
C ASN A 167 -20.96 10.80 13.64
N GLY A 168 -21.21 9.97 14.66
CA GLY A 168 -22.20 8.88 14.60
C GLY A 168 -21.74 7.61 13.89
N PHE A 169 -20.44 7.47 13.60
CA PHE A 169 -19.87 6.24 13.04
C PHE A 169 -19.58 5.20 14.13
N GLY A 170 -19.48 3.94 13.71
CA GLY A 170 -19.15 2.82 14.59
C GLY A 170 -17.66 2.69 14.91
N GLU A 171 -17.28 1.53 15.45
CA GLU A 171 -15.90 1.20 15.79
C GLU A 171 -15.03 0.97 14.54
N ILE A 172 -13.78 1.43 14.60
CA ILE A 172 -12.77 1.22 13.58
C ILE A 172 -12.38 -0.26 13.53
N THR A 173 -12.63 -0.86 12.37
CA THR A 173 -12.33 -2.26 12.04
C THR A 173 -10.93 -2.46 11.46
N THR A 174 -10.13 -1.38 11.31
CA THR A 174 -8.78 -1.44 10.74
C THR A 174 -7.89 -2.43 11.48
N GLU A 175 -7.39 -3.41 10.73
CA GLU A 175 -6.36 -4.36 11.16
C GLU A 175 -5.01 -3.65 11.25
N ILE A 176 -4.29 -3.78 12.36
CA ILE A 176 -3.00 -3.13 12.57
C ILE A 176 -2.00 -4.18 13.06
N THR A 177 -0.96 -4.43 12.26
CA THR A 177 0.05 -5.45 12.53
C THR A 177 1.43 -4.96 12.08
N ASN A 178 2.50 -5.49 12.67
CA ASN A 178 3.88 -5.19 12.27
C ASN A 178 4.51 -6.35 11.48
N ASP A 179 5.46 -6.05 10.60
CA ASP A 179 6.29 -7.04 9.88
C ASP A 179 5.51 -8.04 9.02
N VAL A 180 4.44 -7.56 8.38
CA VAL A 180 3.64 -8.39 7.46
C VAL A 180 4.32 -8.48 6.10
N LYS A 181 4.43 -9.70 5.57
CA LYS A 181 5.00 -9.95 4.23
C LYS A 181 4.12 -9.36 3.14
N PHE A 182 4.73 -8.58 2.26
CA PHE A 182 4.11 -8.00 1.06
C PHE A 182 4.38 -8.87 -0.16
N TYR A 183 3.33 -9.17 -0.92
CA TYR A 183 3.41 -9.80 -2.23
C TYR A 183 2.97 -8.82 -3.30
N PHE A 184 3.83 -8.53 -4.28
CA PHE A 184 3.45 -7.69 -5.41
C PHE A 184 2.27 -8.29 -6.17
N ALA A 185 1.28 -7.45 -6.48
CA ALA A 185 0.27 -7.79 -7.48
C ALA A 185 0.88 -7.75 -8.89
N GLU A 186 0.17 -8.32 -9.84
CA GLU A 186 0.58 -8.40 -11.24
C GLU A 186 0.86 -7.02 -11.84
N GLU A 187 1.78 -6.97 -12.82
CA GLU A 187 2.25 -5.73 -13.46
C GLU A 187 1.10 -4.86 -13.99
N TYR A 188 0.01 -5.47 -14.47
CA TYR A 188 -1.14 -4.74 -14.99
C TYR A 188 -1.88 -3.94 -13.90
N HIS A 189 -1.82 -4.34 -12.62
CA HIS A 189 -2.41 -3.60 -11.51
C HIS A 189 -1.55 -2.41 -11.05
N GLN A 190 -0.23 -2.44 -11.27
CA GLN A 190 0.68 -1.37 -10.83
C GLN A 190 0.35 -0.04 -11.53
N GLN A 191 0.08 1.02 -10.76
CA GLN A 191 -0.36 2.34 -11.24
C GLN A 191 -1.49 2.26 -12.27
N TYR A 192 -2.47 1.39 -12.02
CA TYR A 192 -3.55 1.06 -12.97
C TYR A 192 -4.22 2.31 -13.56
N LEU A 193 -4.61 3.27 -12.71
CA LEU A 193 -5.30 4.51 -13.13
C LEU A 193 -4.41 5.51 -13.89
N ALA A 194 -3.10 5.30 -13.94
CA ALA A 194 -2.18 6.06 -14.76
C ALA A 194 -2.05 5.52 -16.18
N LYS A 195 -2.51 4.28 -16.44
CA LYS A 195 -2.37 3.63 -17.74
C LYS A 195 -3.42 4.12 -18.73
N PRO A 196 -3.05 4.31 -20.01
CA PRO A 196 -4.00 4.62 -21.08
C PRO A 196 -5.11 3.56 -21.15
N GLY A 197 -6.36 4.01 -21.29
CA GLY A 197 -7.53 3.12 -21.42
C GLY A 197 -7.94 2.37 -20.15
N SER A 198 -7.36 2.69 -18.99
CA SER A 198 -7.79 2.13 -17.71
C SER A 198 -9.23 2.52 -17.38
N ARG A 199 -9.97 1.59 -16.76
CA ARG A 199 -11.32 1.89 -16.25
C ARG A 199 -11.19 2.80 -15.03
N PRO A 200 -11.91 3.94 -14.96
CA PRO A 200 -11.86 4.82 -13.79
C PRO A 200 -12.63 4.18 -12.63
N TYR A 201 -11.97 3.29 -11.89
CA TYR A 201 -12.55 2.55 -10.78
C TYR A 201 -11.82 2.84 -9.47
N CYS A 202 -12.60 3.01 -8.40
CA CYS A 202 -12.13 3.27 -7.06
C CYS A 202 -13.23 2.84 -6.08
N SER A 203 -12.89 2.15 -5.00
CA SER A 203 -13.87 1.74 -3.98
C SER A 203 -14.08 2.79 -2.89
N ALA A 204 -13.26 3.85 -2.87
CA ALA A 204 -13.19 4.82 -1.79
C ALA A 204 -14.55 5.48 -1.50
N MET A 205 -15.03 5.25 -0.29
CA MET A 205 -16.19 5.91 0.31
C MET A 205 -15.72 6.65 1.57
N PRO A 206 -15.16 7.86 1.45
CA PRO A 206 -14.67 8.61 2.60
C PRO A 206 -15.81 8.94 3.58
N THR A 207 -15.52 8.90 4.88
CA THR A 207 -16.49 9.22 5.95
C THR A 207 -16.84 10.71 6.04
N LYS A 208 -16.04 11.55 5.36
CA LYS A 208 -16.07 13.02 5.46
C LYS A 208 -15.66 13.57 6.83
N VAL A 209 -15.22 12.69 7.74
CA VAL A 209 -14.73 13.09 9.06
C VAL A 209 -13.27 13.49 8.94
N ILE A 210 -12.97 14.73 9.34
CA ILE A 210 -11.63 15.30 9.27
C ILE A 210 -10.74 14.67 10.34
N PHE A 211 -9.60 14.12 9.94
CA PHE A 211 -8.55 13.69 10.83
C PHE A 211 -7.73 14.91 11.28
N LYS A 212 -7.75 15.15 12.59
CA LYS A 212 -7.08 16.27 13.24
C LYS A 212 -5.64 15.89 13.62
N ASN A 213 -5.35 15.86 14.91
CA ASN A 213 -4.02 15.60 15.46
C ASN A 213 -4.04 14.35 16.35
N PHE A 214 -2.87 13.80 16.65
CA PHE A 214 -2.70 12.68 17.58
C PHE A 214 -1.37 12.79 18.34
N LYS A 215 -1.24 12.01 19.41
CA LYS A 215 -0.02 12.02 20.23
C LYS A 215 1.18 11.53 19.42
N GLY A 216 2.24 12.34 19.37
CA GLY A 216 3.47 12.02 18.64
C GLY A 216 3.38 12.28 17.13
N ALA A 217 2.33 12.97 16.67
CA ALA A 217 2.24 13.39 15.28
C ALA A 217 3.30 14.44 14.92
N ASN A 218 3.73 14.42 13.66
CA ASN A 218 4.68 15.36 13.10
C ASN A 218 4.33 15.67 11.64
N PHE A 219 3.14 16.24 11.40
CA PHE A 219 2.70 16.61 10.05
C PHE A 219 3.67 17.61 9.42
N LYS A 220 4.17 17.28 8.21
CA LYS A 220 5.09 18.15 7.47
C LYS A 220 4.42 18.82 6.27
N LEU A 221 3.32 18.24 5.76
CA LEU A 221 2.64 18.78 4.59
C LEU A 221 1.80 20.00 4.95
N ASN A 222 1.87 21.03 4.09
CA ASN A 222 1.05 22.22 4.18
C ASN A 222 -0.45 21.87 4.02
N GLU A 223 -1.33 22.57 4.75
CA GLU A 223 -2.78 22.36 4.67
C GLU A 223 -3.34 22.45 3.24
N LYS A 224 -2.75 23.29 2.40
CA LYS A 224 -3.12 23.46 0.99
C LYS A 224 -3.02 22.16 0.18
N ILE A 225 -2.13 21.24 0.55
CA ILE A 225 -2.00 19.93 -0.12
C ILE A 225 -3.32 19.15 -0.02
N TRP A 226 -4.02 19.25 1.11
CA TRP A 226 -5.26 18.51 1.33
C TRP A 226 -6.42 19.04 0.48
N SER A 227 -6.36 20.30 0.02
CA SER A 227 -7.37 20.86 -0.91
C SER A 227 -7.41 20.18 -2.28
N TYR A 228 -6.37 19.42 -2.65
CA TYR A 228 -6.33 18.61 -3.89
C TYR A 228 -7.11 17.30 -3.78
N TYR A 229 -7.66 17.00 -2.60
CA TYR A 229 -8.53 15.87 -2.32
C TYR A 229 -9.89 16.40 -1.87
N ASN A 230 -10.95 16.00 -2.58
CA ASN A 230 -12.32 16.41 -2.24
C ASN A 230 -13.07 15.23 -1.61
N TRP A 231 -13.02 15.13 -0.28
CA TRP A 231 -13.65 14.04 0.47
C TRP A 231 -15.18 14.07 0.47
N ASP A 232 -15.82 15.17 0.04
CA ASP A 232 -17.28 15.26 0.00
C ASP A 232 -17.92 14.36 -1.06
N ILE A 233 -17.11 13.83 -1.97
CA ILE A 233 -17.56 13.08 -3.13
C ILE A 233 -17.02 11.65 -3.06
N SER A 234 -17.90 10.67 -3.17
CA SER A 234 -17.51 9.27 -3.38
C SER A 234 -16.59 9.14 -4.60
N HIS A 235 -15.61 8.23 -4.51
CA HIS A 235 -14.62 8.00 -5.58
C HIS A 235 -13.77 9.22 -5.95
N CYS A 236 -13.63 10.20 -5.04
CA CYS A 236 -12.98 11.49 -5.29
C CYS A 236 -11.57 11.40 -5.87
N ILE A 237 -10.81 10.36 -5.51
CA ILE A 237 -9.44 10.16 -6.01
C ILE A 237 -9.40 10.04 -7.55
N LEU A 238 -10.49 9.60 -8.19
CA LEU A 238 -10.57 9.50 -9.64
C LEU A 238 -10.49 10.86 -10.35
N ARG A 239 -10.90 11.94 -9.68
CA ARG A 239 -11.09 13.26 -10.30
C ARG A 239 -9.83 14.13 -10.29
N GLY A 240 -8.82 13.73 -9.52
CA GLY A 240 -7.52 14.40 -9.51
C GLY A 240 -6.67 14.02 -10.72
N GLU A 241 -5.73 14.88 -11.07
CA GLU A 241 -4.66 14.55 -12.03
C GLU A 241 -3.86 13.33 -11.58
N ASN A 242 -3.25 12.62 -12.53
CA ASN A 242 -2.32 11.52 -12.20
C ASN A 242 -0.96 12.03 -11.72
N THR A 243 -0.66 13.32 -11.87
CA THR A 243 0.63 13.90 -11.50
C THR A 243 0.72 14.15 -9.98
N PRO A 244 1.94 14.03 -9.40
CA PRO A 244 2.18 14.41 -8.02
C PRO A 244 1.88 15.89 -7.76
N ILE A 245 1.35 16.18 -6.57
CA ILE A 245 1.10 17.54 -6.09
C ILE A 245 2.46 18.17 -5.74
N LYS A 246 2.65 19.43 -6.13
CA LYS A 246 3.87 20.18 -5.80
C LYS A 246 3.79 20.76 -4.39
N SER A 247 4.87 20.68 -3.64
CA SER A 247 4.93 21.11 -2.23
C SER A 247 4.78 22.61 -1.97
N ASN A 248 4.86 23.46 -3.01
CA ASN A 248 4.86 24.94 -2.99
C ASN A 248 5.25 25.60 -1.66
#